data_AF-A0A1X1NIL2-F1
#
_entry.id   AF-A0A1X1NIL2-F1
#
_cell.length_a   1.000
_cell.length_b   1.000
_cell.length_c   1.000
_cell.angle_alpha   90.00
_cell.angle_beta   90.00
_cell.angle_gamma   90.00
#
_symmetry.space_group_name_H-M   'P 1'
#
loop_
_entity.id
_entity.type
_entity.pdbx_description
1 polymer ?
#
loop_
_entity_poly.entity_id
_entity_poly.type
_entity_poly.pdbx_seq_one_letter_code
_entity_poly.pdbx_strand_id
1 'polypeptide(L)'
;MTTEPPLRPGNLLPPRVLVTAWSLLVLIAVLAWVLTVGQARHMGIEPGTMGMGVPLFLLLWLAMMAAMMLPSVAPVAITWARSIGRDSAGVARAARTAGFVGGYLLVWTAFGLLAYAALAATGDLVHAHPDAGRWIGFTAFLLAGLQQLGPLKNVCLRHCRSPMSQLMRYAQFRPWARDFRVGAHHGLYCVGCCWGLMVVLVPLGVMNVAAMAGLAAVIFTEKLWRLGPVFSTAVGLAFLVLAGLAPSQGWLLPGLEPSDAPMPMH
;
A
#
# COMPACT_ATOMS: atom_id res chain seq x y z
N MET A 1 -3.68 -46.81 27.10
CA MET A 1 -4.34 -46.26 25.90
C MET A 1 -4.92 -44.91 26.29
N THR A 2 -4.15 -43.83 26.09
CA THR A 2 -4.58 -42.46 26.39
C THR A 2 -5.40 -41.95 25.21
N THR A 3 -6.70 -41.82 25.40
CA THR A 3 -7.60 -41.22 24.41
C THR A 3 -7.30 -39.72 24.34
N GLU A 4 -6.66 -39.27 23.26
CA GLU A 4 -6.58 -37.84 22.95
C GLU A 4 -8.00 -37.28 22.80
N PRO A 5 -8.32 -36.12 23.39
CA PRO A 5 -9.61 -35.48 23.17
C PRO A 5 -9.71 -35.06 21.69
N PRO A 6 -10.88 -35.18 21.06
CA PRO A 6 -11.08 -34.75 19.68
C PRO A 6 -10.76 -33.26 19.56
N LEU A 7 -9.93 -32.90 18.58
CA LEU A 7 -9.66 -31.52 18.18
C LEU A 7 -10.99 -30.79 17.99
N ARG A 8 -11.31 -29.84 18.89
CA ARG A 8 -12.51 -29.02 18.77
C ARG A 8 -12.50 -28.34 17.39
N PRO A 9 -13.58 -28.43 16.59
CA PRO A 9 -13.74 -27.59 15.41
C PRO A 9 -13.56 -26.15 15.85
N GLY A 10 -12.58 -25.44 15.27
CA GLY A 10 -12.28 -24.06 15.62
C GLY A 10 -13.56 -23.24 15.59
N ASN A 11 -13.94 -22.65 16.72
CA ASN A 11 -15.15 -21.82 16.86
C ASN A 11 -15.29 -20.88 15.65
N LEU A 12 -16.25 -21.19 14.77
CA LEU A 12 -16.68 -20.27 13.73
C LEU A 12 -17.17 -19.01 14.44
N LEU A 13 -16.60 -17.87 14.04
CA LEU A 13 -16.85 -16.58 14.68
C LEU A 13 -18.33 -16.18 14.59
N PRO A 14 -18.89 -15.44 15.57
CA PRO A 14 -20.25 -14.92 15.46
C PRO A 14 -20.37 -14.03 14.20
N PRO A 15 -21.30 -14.31 13.27
CA PRO A 15 -21.45 -13.57 12.02
C PRO A 15 -21.56 -12.06 12.21
N ARG A 16 -22.21 -11.62 13.31
CA ARG A 16 -22.40 -10.20 13.64
C ARG A 16 -21.09 -9.43 13.85
N VAL A 17 -20.10 -10.05 14.49
CA VAL A 17 -18.78 -9.43 14.74
C VAL A 17 -17.95 -9.37 13.45
N LEU A 18 -18.18 -10.31 12.54
CA LEU A 18 -17.58 -10.30 11.22
C LEU A 18 -18.17 -9.19 10.35
N VAL A 19 -19.50 -9.08 10.31
CA VAL A 19 -20.18 -8.02 9.58
C VAL A 19 -19.75 -6.64 10.07
N THR A 20 -19.78 -6.38 11.39
CA THR A 20 -19.41 -5.04 11.91
C THR A 20 -17.97 -4.65 11.59
N ALA A 21 -17.00 -5.56 11.74
CA ALA A 21 -15.61 -5.27 11.42
C ALA A 21 -15.41 -4.97 9.93
N TRP A 22 -16.05 -5.73 9.05
CA TRP A 22 -16.01 -5.47 7.61
C TRP A 22 -16.71 -4.16 7.24
N SER A 23 -17.89 -3.87 7.80
CA SER A 23 -18.61 -2.63 7.55
C SER A 23 -17.81 -1.40 7.94
N LEU A 24 -17.14 -1.42 9.10
CA LEU A 24 -16.27 -0.32 9.54
C LEU A 24 -15.07 -0.13 8.62
N LEU A 25 -14.42 -1.22 8.20
CA LEU A 25 -13.29 -1.15 7.27
C LEU A 25 -13.69 -0.62 5.90
N VAL A 26 -14.83 -1.06 5.37
CA VAL A 26 -15.39 -0.56 4.12
C VAL A 26 -15.70 0.93 4.24
N LEU A 27 -16.34 1.36 5.33
CA LEU A 27 -16.63 2.77 5.57
C LEU A 27 -15.35 3.62 5.59
N ILE A 28 -14.32 3.19 6.34
CA ILE A 28 -13.04 3.91 6.41
C ILE A 28 -12.37 3.94 5.03
N ALA A 29 -12.38 2.83 4.29
CA ALA A 29 -11.80 2.77 2.94
C ALA A 29 -12.51 3.71 1.97
N VAL A 30 -13.85 3.74 1.99
CA VAL A 30 -14.66 4.64 1.16
C VAL A 30 -14.37 6.09 1.50
N LEU A 31 -14.35 6.46 2.80
CA LEU A 31 -14.03 7.81 3.22
C LEU A 31 -12.61 8.22 2.80
N ALA A 32 -11.62 7.32 2.93
CA ALA A 32 -10.26 7.56 2.48
C ALA A 32 -10.20 7.79 0.96
N TRP A 33 -10.94 7.01 0.16
CA TRP A 33 -11.04 7.23 -1.28
C TRP A 33 -11.72 8.56 -1.63
N VAL A 34 -12.81 8.92 -0.96
CA VAL A 34 -13.49 10.20 -1.18
C VAL A 34 -12.55 11.38 -0.92
N LEU A 35 -11.82 11.35 0.20
CA LEU A 35 -10.82 12.38 0.53
C LEU A 35 -9.70 12.43 -0.52
N THR A 36 -9.16 11.27 -0.90
CA THR A 36 -8.06 11.16 -1.86
C THR A 36 -8.48 11.65 -3.25
N VAL A 37 -9.67 11.29 -3.72
CA VAL A 37 -10.21 11.76 -5.01
C VAL A 37 -10.50 13.26 -4.98
N GLY A 38 -11.02 13.77 -3.85
CA GLY A 38 -11.19 15.21 -3.66
C GLY A 38 -9.87 15.96 -3.80
N GLN A 39 -8.82 15.50 -3.11
CA GLN A 39 -7.48 16.07 -3.16
C GLN A 39 -6.87 16.03 -4.56
N ALA A 40 -6.94 14.86 -5.22
CA ALA A 40 -6.38 14.67 -6.56
C ALA A 40 -7.00 15.62 -7.61
N ARG A 41 -8.32 15.88 -7.52
CA ARG A 41 -9.01 16.81 -8.43
C ARG A 41 -8.51 18.25 -8.34
N HIS A 42 -7.98 18.66 -7.18
CA HIS A 42 -7.46 20.01 -6.98
C HIS A 42 -5.98 20.15 -7.34
N MET A 43 -5.23 19.06 -7.39
CA MET A 43 -3.77 19.07 -7.56
C MET A 43 -3.31 18.81 -8.99
N GLY A 44 -4.15 18.21 -9.84
CA GLY A 44 -3.73 17.85 -11.20
C GLY A 44 -2.72 16.71 -11.23
N ILE A 45 -2.24 16.36 -12.43
CA ILE A 45 -1.22 15.34 -12.66
C ILE A 45 0.05 16.09 -13.05
N GLU A 46 0.96 16.32 -12.10
CA GLU A 46 2.21 17.04 -12.36
C GLU A 46 3.43 16.26 -11.84
N PRO A 47 4.64 16.55 -12.36
CA PRO A 47 5.87 15.99 -11.85
C PRO A 47 6.20 16.43 -10.43
N GLY A 48 6.79 15.50 -9.67
CA GLY A 48 7.40 15.79 -8.38
C GLY A 48 6.42 15.83 -7.21
N THR A 49 6.68 16.71 -6.23
CA THR A 49 5.96 16.75 -4.95
C THR A 49 4.73 17.66 -4.98
N MET A 50 4.34 18.15 -6.16
CA MET A 50 3.28 19.16 -6.36
C MET A 50 3.54 20.46 -5.57
N GLY A 51 4.82 20.82 -5.38
CA GLY A 51 5.23 21.99 -4.59
C GLY A 51 4.99 21.87 -3.08
N MET A 52 4.63 20.68 -2.58
CA MET A 52 4.28 20.49 -1.18
C MET A 52 5.51 20.27 -0.28
N GLY A 53 5.45 20.83 0.92
CA GLY A 53 6.37 20.48 2.00
C GLY A 53 6.12 19.07 2.55
N VAL A 54 7.15 18.47 3.15
CA VAL A 54 7.13 17.10 3.70
C VAL A 54 5.90 16.79 4.57
N PRO A 55 5.48 17.64 5.55
CA PRO A 55 4.37 17.28 6.43
C PRO A 55 3.04 17.13 5.70
N LEU A 56 2.73 18.03 4.77
CA LEU A 56 1.50 17.99 3.99
C LEU A 56 1.52 16.81 3.02
N PHE A 57 2.66 16.58 2.34
CA PHE A 57 2.83 15.42 1.48
C PHE A 57 2.58 14.11 2.25
N LEU A 58 3.17 13.95 3.43
CA LEU A 58 3.00 12.73 4.24
C LEU A 58 1.55 12.54 4.67
N LEU A 59 0.82 13.61 4.98
CA LEU A 59 -0.60 13.52 5.34
C LEU A 59 -1.43 12.98 4.18
N LEU A 60 -1.22 13.51 2.97
CA LEU A 60 -1.91 13.06 1.75
C LEU A 60 -1.48 11.65 1.35
N TRP A 61 -0.19 11.37 1.42
CA TRP A 61 0.39 10.06 1.19
C TRP A 61 -0.26 9.00 2.08
N LEU A 62 -0.38 9.25 3.38
CA LEU A 62 -1.01 8.30 4.30
C LEU A 62 -2.50 8.13 4.03
N ALA A 63 -3.22 9.18 3.64
CA ALA A 63 -4.63 9.08 3.23
C ALA A 63 -4.78 8.20 1.97
N MET A 64 -3.95 8.43 0.96
CA MET A 64 -3.87 7.60 -0.25
C MET A 64 -3.52 6.15 0.08
N MET A 65 -2.51 5.92 0.93
CA MET A 65 -2.11 4.55 1.31
C MET A 65 -3.22 3.85 2.10
N ALA A 66 -3.97 4.57 2.94
CA ALA A 66 -5.16 4.02 3.57
C ALA A 66 -6.21 3.62 2.53
N ALA A 67 -6.49 4.48 1.54
CA ALA A 67 -7.46 4.20 0.49
C ALA A 67 -7.08 2.94 -0.32
N MET A 68 -5.81 2.84 -0.74
CA MET A 68 -5.34 1.76 -1.60
C MET A 68 -5.07 0.46 -0.84
N MET A 69 -4.47 0.53 0.37
CA MET A 69 -3.98 -0.67 1.06
C MET A 69 -5.00 -1.29 2.01
N LEU A 70 -5.86 -0.50 2.67
CA LEU A 70 -6.76 -0.97 3.72
C LEU A 70 -7.65 -2.15 3.26
N PRO A 71 -8.25 -2.13 2.05
CA PRO A 71 -9.02 -3.26 1.55
C PRO A 71 -8.20 -4.55 1.43
N SER A 72 -6.93 -4.43 1.03
CA SER A 72 -6.04 -5.56 0.78
C SER A 72 -5.49 -6.21 2.07
N VAL A 73 -5.41 -5.44 3.17
CA VAL A 73 -4.94 -5.93 4.48
C VAL A 73 -6.10 -6.32 5.42
N ALA A 74 -7.35 -6.01 5.04
CA ALA A 74 -8.54 -6.21 5.86
C ALA A 74 -8.66 -7.62 6.47
N PRO A 75 -8.50 -8.74 5.73
CA PRO A 75 -8.64 -10.07 6.34
C PRO A 75 -7.63 -10.31 7.47
N VAL A 76 -6.37 -9.92 7.27
CA VAL A 76 -5.31 -10.09 8.29
C VAL A 76 -5.56 -9.15 9.46
N ALA A 77 -5.84 -7.87 9.20
CA ALA A 77 -6.13 -6.88 10.25
C ALA A 77 -7.32 -7.29 11.11
N ILE A 78 -8.40 -7.82 10.50
CA ILE A 78 -9.58 -8.33 11.21
C ILE A 78 -9.21 -9.53 12.09
N THR A 79 -8.44 -10.50 11.57
CA THR A 79 -8.02 -11.65 12.38
C THR A 79 -7.15 -11.23 13.58
N TRP A 80 -6.27 -10.25 13.39
CA TRP A 80 -5.44 -9.69 14.45
C TRP A 80 -6.28 -8.95 15.50
N ALA A 81 -7.15 -8.03 15.08
CA ALA A 81 -8.05 -7.28 15.95
C ALA A 81 -8.96 -8.19 16.79
N ARG A 82 -9.27 -9.40 16.30
CA ARG A 82 -10.00 -10.41 17.06
C ARG A 82 -9.17 -11.13 18.10
N SER A 83 -7.90 -11.42 17.81
CA SER A 83 -6.97 -11.95 18.82
C SER A 83 -6.78 -10.97 19.98
N ILE A 84 -6.83 -9.66 19.70
CA ILE A 84 -6.88 -8.61 20.72
C ILE A 84 -8.17 -8.67 21.54
N GLY A 85 -9.32 -8.83 20.87
CA GLY A 85 -10.65 -8.73 21.46
C GLY A 85 -11.11 -9.90 22.34
N ARG A 86 -10.38 -11.02 22.39
CA ARG A 86 -10.73 -12.14 23.29
C ARG A 86 -10.42 -11.82 24.76
N ASP A 87 -9.42 -10.98 25.02
CA ASP A 87 -8.89 -10.73 26.36
C ASP A 87 -8.90 -9.23 26.74
N SER A 88 -9.54 -8.36 25.96
CA SER A 88 -9.47 -6.91 26.15
C SER A 88 -10.79 -6.20 25.84
N ALA A 89 -11.29 -5.41 26.79
CA ALA A 89 -12.53 -4.62 26.68
C ALA A 89 -12.27 -3.10 26.68
N GLY A 90 -13.18 -2.35 26.07
CA GLY A 90 -13.18 -0.88 26.08
C GLY A 90 -11.87 -0.23 25.59
N VAL A 91 -11.31 0.66 26.41
CA VAL A 91 -10.10 1.45 26.12
C VAL A 91 -8.88 0.57 25.79
N ALA A 92 -8.73 -0.56 26.48
CA ALA A 92 -7.60 -1.47 26.23
C ALA A 92 -7.62 -2.03 24.80
N ARG A 93 -8.81 -2.33 24.27
CA ARG A 93 -8.97 -2.79 22.88
C ARG A 93 -8.64 -1.69 21.87
N ALA A 94 -9.06 -0.46 22.15
CA ALA A 94 -8.76 0.69 21.31
C ALA A 94 -7.25 0.96 21.27
N ALA A 95 -6.58 1.00 22.43
CA ALA A 95 -5.14 1.23 22.53
C ALA A 95 -4.31 0.16 21.80
N ARG A 96 -4.71 -1.12 21.91
CA ARG A 96 -4.04 -2.24 21.23
C ARG A 96 -4.22 -2.19 19.71
N THR A 97 -5.42 -1.84 19.24
CA THR A 97 -5.70 -1.62 17.82
C THR A 97 -4.90 -0.42 17.28
N ALA A 98 -4.87 0.68 18.03
CA ALA A 98 -4.08 1.86 17.71
C ALA A 98 -2.58 1.55 17.67
N GLY A 99 -2.08 0.68 18.55
CA GLY A 99 -0.71 0.18 18.49
C GLY A 99 -0.40 -0.50 17.16
N PHE A 100 -1.24 -1.45 16.73
CA PHE A 100 -1.08 -2.12 15.43
C PHE A 100 -1.13 -1.14 14.25
N VAL A 101 -2.13 -0.26 14.22
CA VAL A 101 -2.27 0.74 13.15
C VAL A 101 -1.07 1.70 13.15
N GLY A 102 -0.62 2.14 14.32
CA GLY A 102 0.53 3.02 14.48
C GLY A 102 1.82 2.40 13.95
N GLY A 103 2.08 1.12 14.24
CA GLY A 103 3.23 0.41 13.70
C GLY A 103 3.18 0.28 12.17
N TYR A 104 2.00 -0.02 11.62
CA TYR A 104 1.79 -0.11 10.18
C TYR A 104 2.01 1.24 9.47
N LEU A 105 1.40 2.30 9.99
CA LEU A 105 1.52 3.64 9.44
C LEU A 105 2.94 4.18 9.57
N LEU A 106 3.68 3.87 10.64
CA LEU A 106 5.09 4.27 10.77
C LEU A 106 5.94 3.78 9.60
N VAL A 107 5.75 2.53 9.17
CA VAL A 107 6.50 1.98 8.03
C VAL A 107 6.11 2.68 6.72
N TRP A 108 4.82 2.98 6.53
CA TRP A 108 4.34 3.74 5.38
C TRP A 108 4.80 5.20 5.39
N THR A 109 4.95 5.83 6.56
CA THR A 109 5.55 7.15 6.71
C THR A 109 7.02 7.11 6.31
N ALA A 110 7.79 6.13 6.79
CA ALA A 110 9.19 5.96 6.41
C ALA A 110 9.35 5.76 4.89
N PHE A 111 8.50 4.92 4.29
CA PHE A 111 8.48 4.75 2.84
C PHE A 111 8.02 6.01 2.09
N GLY A 112 7.05 6.75 2.65
CA GLY A 112 6.60 8.03 2.12
C GLY A 112 7.70 9.09 2.09
N LEU A 113 8.61 9.11 3.07
CA LEU A 113 9.80 9.98 3.04
C LEU A 113 10.74 9.63 1.88
N LEU A 114 10.94 8.33 1.61
CA LEU A 114 11.73 7.89 0.46
C LEU A 114 11.04 8.28 -0.86
N ALA A 115 9.73 8.11 -0.94
CA ALA A 115 8.94 8.51 -2.10
C ALA A 115 8.99 10.03 -2.31
N TYR A 116 8.90 10.84 -1.25
CA TYR A 116 9.04 12.29 -1.32
C TYR A 116 10.40 12.70 -1.87
N ALA A 117 11.49 12.13 -1.34
CA ALA A 117 12.83 12.42 -1.81
C ALA A 117 13.03 12.04 -3.28
N ALA A 118 12.51 10.86 -3.68
CA ALA A 118 12.54 10.43 -5.07
C ALA A 118 11.75 11.38 -5.98
N LEU A 119 10.52 11.74 -5.59
CA LEU A 119 9.67 12.67 -6.34
C LEU A 119 10.31 14.04 -6.49
N ALA A 120 10.86 14.60 -5.40
CA ALA A 120 11.58 15.87 -5.43
C ALA A 120 12.75 15.80 -6.42
N ALA A 121 13.61 14.79 -6.31
CA ALA A 121 14.76 14.61 -7.19
C ALA A 121 14.36 14.41 -8.66
N THR A 122 13.34 13.58 -8.93
CA THR A 122 12.85 13.38 -10.31
C THR A 122 12.17 14.62 -10.86
N GLY A 123 11.44 15.36 -10.02
CA GLY A 123 10.81 16.63 -10.38
C GLY A 123 11.86 17.64 -10.80
N ASP A 124 12.85 17.91 -9.95
CA ASP A 124 13.95 18.84 -10.25
C ASP A 124 14.70 18.45 -11.54
N LEU A 125 14.93 17.15 -11.74
CA LEU A 125 15.61 16.64 -12.93
C LEU A 125 14.80 16.85 -14.20
N VAL A 126 13.49 16.58 -14.18
CA VAL A 126 12.59 16.82 -15.33
C VAL A 126 12.47 18.30 -15.64
N HIS A 127 12.41 19.17 -14.63
CA HIS A 127 12.39 20.61 -14.82
C HIS A 127 13.68 21.12 -15.48
N ALA A 128 14.85 20.59 -15.08
CA ALA A 128 16.12 20.96 -15.68
C ALA A 128 16.36 20.32 -17.06
N HIS A 129 15.89 19.09 -17.26
CA HIS A 129 16.09 18.29 -18.47
C HIS A 129 14.81 17.52 -18.81
N PRO A 130 13.90 18.08 -19.63
CA PRO A 130 12.63 17.44 -19.97
C PRO A 130 12.79 16.01 -20.53
N ASP A 131 13.85 15.78 -21.31
CA ASP A 131 14.20 14.47 -21.87
C ASP A 131 14.53 13.39 -20.82
N ALA A 132 14.75 13.76 -19.55
CA ALA A 132 14.99 12.81 -18.46
C ALA A 132 13.72 12.03 -18.09
N GLY A 133 12.52 12.59 -18.33
CA GLY A 133 11.24 11.95 -18.00
C GLY A 133 11.11 10.54 -18.59
N ARG A 134 11.52 10.36 -19.85
CA ARG A 134 11.45 9.06 -20.54
C ARG A 134 12.33 7.98 -19.88
N TRP A 135 13.49 8.38 -19.33
CA TRP A 135 14.41 7.48 -18.64
C TRP A 135 13.98 7.22 -17.19
N ILE A 136 13.36 8.20 -16.53
CA ILE A 136 12.72 8.01 -15.23
C ILE A 136 11.57 7.01 -15.37
N GLY A 137 10.72 7.16 -16.39
CA GLY A 137 9.65 6.22 -16.71
C GLY A 137 10.15 4.80 -17.00
N PHE A 138 11.14 4.67 -17.89
CA PHE A 138 11.83 3.39 -18.15
C PHE A 138 12.30 2.74 -16.85
N THR A 139 13.00 3.49 -16.01
CA THR A 139 13.60 2.99 -14.76
C THR A 139 12.53 2.57 -13.77
N ALA A 140 11.47 3.37 -13.60
CA ALA A 140 10.37 3.08 -12.69
C ALA A 140 9.64 1.79 -13.09
N PHE A 141 9.29 1.63 -14.37
CA PHE A 141 8.65 0.41 -14.86
C PHE A 141 9.59 -0.80 -14.82
N LEU A 142 10.87 -0.63 -15.12
CA LEU A 142 11.86 -1.70 -15.02
C LEU A 142 11.98 -2.21 -13.57
N LEU A 143 12.14 -1.30 -12.61
CA LEU A 143 12.20 -1.64 -11.19
C LEU A 143 10.92 -2.33 -10.72
N ALA A 144 9.75 -1.87 -11.17
CA ALA A 144 8.47 -2.50 -10.85
C ALA A 144 8.37 -3.91 -11.43
N GLY A 145 8.78 -4.12 -12.69
CA GLY A 145 8.80 -5.44 -13.33
C GLY A 145 9.74 -6.41 -12.61
N LEU A 146 10.97 -5.98 -12.31
CA LEU A 146 11.95 -6.77 -11.56
C LEU A 146 11.46 -7.10 -10.14
N GLN A 147 10.84 -6.13 -9.47
CA GLN A 147 10.25 -6.34 -8.15
C GLN A 147 9.14 -7.39 -8.20
N GLN A 148 8.23 -7.30 -9.17
CA GLN A 148 7.10 -8.22 -9.31
C GLN A 148 7.54 -9.66 -9.60
N LEU A 149 8.60 -9.82 -10.41
CA LEU A 149 9.16 -11.14 -10.74
C LEU A 149 10.13 -11.67 -9.66
N GLY A 150 10.55 -10.81 -8.74
CA GLY A 150 11.60 -11.11 -7.78
C GLY A 150 11.20 -12.11 -6.67
N PRO A 151 12.15 -12.87 -6.12
CA PRO A 151 11.88 -13.79 -5.02
C PRO A 151 11.41 -13.08 -3.75
N LEU A 152 11.86 -11.84 -3.54
CA LEU A 152 11.45 -11.01 -2.40
C LEU A 152 9.95 -10.74 -2.41
N LYS A 153 9.35 -10.42 -3.57
CA LYS A 153 7.90 -10.24 -3.72
C LYS A 153 7.16 -11.48 -3.25
N ASN A 154 7.59 -12.66 -3.68
CA ASN A 154 6.94 -13.92 -3.31
C ASN A 154 7.03 -14.20 -1.80
N VAL A 155 8.17 -13.93 -1.16
CA VAL A 155 8.33 -14.05 0.29
C VAL A 155 7.39 -13.08 1.03
N CYS A 156 7.41 -11.80 0.64
CA CYS A 156 6.59 -10.76 1.26
C CYS A 156 5.09 -11.03 1.06
N LEU A 157 4.68 -11.43 -0.15
CA LEU A 157 3.29 -11.72 -0.47
C LEU A 157 2.76 -12.91 0.33
N ARG A 158 3.53 -14.00 0.49
CA ARG A 158 3.14 -15.12 1.36
C ARG A 158 2.89 -14.66 2.80
N HIS A 159 3.72 -13.75 3.30
CA HIS A 159 3.55 -13.22 4.65
C HIS A 159 2.34 -12.29 4.76
N CYS A 160 2.10 -11.41 3.78
CA CYS A 160 0.90 -10.57 3.73
C CYS A 160 -0.41 -11.39 3.67
N ARG A 161 -0.34 -12.65 3.24
CA ARG A 161 -1.49 -13.57 3.13
C ARG A 161 -1.67 -14.50 4.33
N SER A 162 -0.69 -14.56 5.24
CA SER A 162 -0.70 -15.48 6.37
C SER A 162 -0.80 -14.74 7.72
N PRO A 163 -1.98 -14.74 8.38
CA PRO A 163 -2.14 -14.09 9.68
C PRO A 163 -1.47 -14.84 10.84
N MET A 164 -1.20 -16.14 10.71
CA MET A 164 -0.79 -17.00 11.84
C MET A 164 0.70 -16.97 12.17
N SER A 165 1.57 -16.78 11.17
CA SER A 165 3.03 -16.73 11.41
C SER A 165 3.46 -15.55 12.28
N GLN A 166 2.64 -14.48 12.33
CA GLN A 166 2.90 -13.29 13.14
C GLN A 166 2.50 -13.49 14.60
N LEU A 167 1.37 -14.16 14.84
CA LEU A 167 0.83 -14.39 16.19
C LEU A 167 1.80 -15.19 17.06
N MET A 168 2.40 -16.25 16.50
CA MET A 168 3.34 -17.11 17.24
C MET A 168 4.67 -16.41 17.55
N ARG A 169 5.16 -15.55 16.64
CA ARG A 169 6.47 -14.88 16.77
C ARG A 169 6.49 -13.81 17.87
N TYR A 170 5.38 -13.08 18.03
CA TYR A 170 5.32 -11.93 18.93
C TYR A 170 4.51 -12.18 20.21
N ALA A 171 4.08 -13.41 20.46
CA ALA A 171 3.25 -13.78 21.62
C ALA A 171 3.86 -13.39 22.98
N GLN A 172 5.19 -13.42 23.07
CA GLN A 172 5.99 -13.19 24.29
C GLN A 172 6.15 -11.72 24.73
N PHE A 173 5.76 -10.73 23.91
CA PHE A 173 5.93 -9.32 24.25
C PHE A 173 4.76 -8.74 25.07
N ARG A 174 5.02 -7.66 25.82
CA ARG A 174 3.96 -6.86 26.47
C ARG A 174 2.90 -6.43 25.45
N PRO A 175 1.59 -6.41 25.81
CA PRO A 175 0.50 -6.25 24.84
C PRO A 175 0.67 -5.05 23.87
N TRP A 176 0.96 -3.86 24.39
CA TRP A 176 1.10 -2.65 23.55
C TRP A 176 2.30 -2.73 22.58
N ALA A 177 3.46 -3.18 23.07
CA ALA A 177 4.66 -3.33 22.27
C ALA A 177 4.52 -4.47 21.26
N ARG A 178 3.78 -5.53 21.62
CA ARG A 178 3.41 -6.63 20.71
C ARG A 178 2.60 -6.10 19.53
N ASP A 179 1.49 -5.42 19.79
CA ASP A 179 0.57 -5.00 18.73
C ASP A 179 1.25 -4.01 17.77
N PHE A 180 2.04 -3.06 18.30
CA PHE A 180 2.85 -2.14 17.49
C PHE A 180 3.90 -2.86 16.63
N ARG A 181 4.67 -3.79 17.21
CA ARG A 181 5.68 -4.57 16.47
C ARG A 181 5.06 -5.44 15.39
N VAL A 182 3.89 -6.02 15.66
CA VAL A 182 3.14 -6.81 14.67
C VAL A 182 2.67 -5.90 13.53
N GLY A 183 2.15 -4.71 13.85
CA GLY A 183 1.81 -3.69 12.87
C GLY A 183 2.98 -3.29 11.98
N ALA A 184 4.13 -2.97 12.57
CA ALA A 184 5.34 -2.60 11.84
C ALA A 184 5.88 -3.76 10.99
N HIS A 185 5.88 -4.98 11.52
CA HIS A 185 6.29 -6.17 10.78
C HIS A 185 5.39 -6.42 9.57
N HIS A 186 4.06 -6.30 9.75
CA HIS A 186 3.12 -6.40 8.63
C HIS A 186 3.30 -5.26 7.63
N GLY A 187 3.53 -4.04 8.10
CA GLY A 187 3.85 -2.88 7.27
C GLY A 187 5.08 -3.11 6.40
N LEU A 188 6.16 -3.68 6.96
CA LEU A 188 7.40 -3.96 6.23
C LEU A 188 7.19 -4.97 5.10
N TYR A 189 6.44 -6.05 5.34
CA TYR A 189 6.10 -6.99 4.27
C TYR A 189 5.10 -6.41 3.28
N CYS A 190 4.19 -5.55 3.72
CA CYS A 190 3.27 -4.85 2.83
C CYS A 190 4.05 -3.98 1.84
N VAL A 191 4.93 -3.11 2.34
CA VAL A 191 5.84 -2.31 1.50
C VAL A 191 6.72 -3.23 0.64
N GLY A 192 7.33 -4.26 1.23
CA GLY A 192 8.18 -5.20 0.50
C GLY A 192 7.48 -5.91 -0.67
N CYS A 193 6.16 -6.15 -0.57
CA CYS A 193 5.40 -6.75 -1.65
C CYS A 193 4.89 -5.74 -2.69
N CYS A 194 4.65 -4.47 -2.35
CA CYS A 194 4.05 -3.51 -3.30
C CYS A 194 4.88 -2.26 -3.60
N TRP A 195 6.11 -2.13 -3.09
CA TRP A 195 6.91 -0.92 -3.32
C TRP A 195 7.15 -0.62 -4.81
N GLY A 196 7.34 -1.66 -5.64
CA GLY A 196 7.48 -1.49 -7.09
C GLY A 196 6.24 -0.85 -7.72
N LEU A 197 5.05 -1.22 -7.26
CA LEU A 197 3.78 -0.62 -7.68
C LEU A 197 3.67 0.84 -7.22
N MET A 198 4.22 1.19 -6.06
CA MET A 198 4.27 2.58 -5.59
C MET A 198 5.22 3.41 -6.46
N VAL A 199 6.34 2.85 -6.91
CA VAL A 199 7.29 3.52 -7.80
C VAL A 199 6.65 3.86 -9.16
N VAL A 200 5.73 3.03 -9.65
CA VAL A 200 4.97 3.28 -10.89
C VAL A 200 4.10 4.54 -10.81
N LEU A 201 3.73 5.01 -9.62
CA LEU A 201 3.02 6.28 -9.48
C LEU A 201 3.88 7.48 -9.87
N VAL A 202 5.21 7.37 -9.90
CA VAL A 202 6.10 8.46 -10.37
C VAL A 202 5.83 8.78 -11.85
N PRO A 203 5.97 7.84 -12.81
CA PRO A 203 5.67 8.12 -14.20
C PRO A 203 4.18 8.35 -14.50
N LEU A 204 3.28 7.71 -13.76
CA LEU A 204 1.83 7.86 -14.00
C LEU A 204 1.21 9.08 -13.31
N GLY A 205 1.95 9.71 -12.39
CA GLY A 205 1.50 10.79 -11.53
C GLY A 205 0.87 10.27 -10.23
N VAL A 206 1.35 10.80 -9.10
CA VAL A 206 0.94 10.34 -7.76
C VAL A 206 -0.54 10.60 -7.50
N MET A 207 -1.09 11.68 -8.06
CA MET A 207 -2.50 12.06 -7.94
C MET A 207 -3.37 11.56 -9.10
N ASN A 208 -2.84 10.70 -9.98
CA ASN A 208 -3.62 10.09 -11.03
C ASN A 208 -4.56 9.01 -10.45
N VAL A 209 -5.81 9.39 -10.18
CA VAL A 209 -6.82 8.51 -9.57
C VAL A 209 -7.01 7.20 -10.33
N ALA A 210 -6.92 7.21 -11.67
CA ALA A 210 -7.05 5.99 -12.47
C ALA A 210 -5.86 5.04 -12.24
N ALA A 211 -4.63 5.58 -12.22
CA ALA A 211 -3.44 4.80 -11.89
C ALA A 211 -3.52 4.23 -10.47
N MET A 212 -3.91 5.05 -9.50
CA MET A 212 -4.07 4.64 -8.10
C MET A 212 -5.10 3.51 -7.97
N ALA A 213 -6.27 3.64 -8.60
CA ALA A 213 -7.31 2.62 -8.57
C ALA A 213 -6.85 1.31 -9.23
N GLY A 214 -6.17 1.40 -10.39
CA GLY A 214 -5.60 0.25 -11.08
C GLY A 214 -4.57 -0.48 -10.23
N LEU A 215 -3.62 0.24 -9.63
CA LEU A 215 -2.60 -0.35 -8.76
C LEU A 215 -3.20 -0.92 -7.47
N ALA A 216 -4.20 -0.26 -6.88
CA ALA A 216 -4.93 -0.80 -5.74
C ALA A 216 -5.64 -2.12 -6.08
N ALA A 217 -6.27 -2.20 -7.26
CA ALA A 217 -6.91 -3.42 -7.75
C ALA A 217 -5.89 -4.54 -7.98
N VAL A 218 -4.71 -4.23 -8.53
CA VAL A 218 -3.59 -5.18 -8.67
C VAL A 218 -3.20 -5.73 -7.30
N ILE A 219 -2.91 -4.85 -6.32
CA ILE A 219 -2.47 -5.24 -4.97
C ILE A 219 -3.52 -6.07 -4.26
N PHE A 220 -4.78 -5.66 -4.34
CA PHE A 220 -5.92 -6.39 -3.80
C PHE A 220 -5.99 -7.79 -4.38
N THR A 221 -5.91 -7.90 -5.71
CA THR A 221 -5.97 -9.17 -6.43
C THR A 221 -4.80 -10.09 -6.06
N GLU A 222 -3.57 -9.57 -6.02
CA GLU A 222 -2.38 -10.36 -5.64
C GLU A 222 -2.47 -10.92 -4.23
N LYS A 223 -2.97 -10.13 -3.28
CA LYS A 223 -3.07 -10.51 -1.87
C LYS A 223 -4.23 -11.47 -1.60
N LEU A 224 -5.35 -11.33 -2.30
CA LEU A 224 -6.57 -12.07 -1.97
C LEU A 224 -6.80 -13.28 -2.88
N TRP A 225 -6.41 -13.19 -4.14
CA TRP A 225 -6.72 -14.24 -5.12
C TRP A 225 -5.76 -15.42 -5.03
N ARG A 226 -6.29 -16.65 -5.16
CA ARG A 226 -5.49 -17.89 -5.09
C ARG A 226 -4.33 -17.90 -6.09
N LEU A 227 -4.57 -17.38 -7.30
CA LEU A 227 -3.59 -17.24 -8.38
C LEU A 227 -2.76 -15.95 -8.30
N GLY A 228 -2.78 -15.24 -7.18
CA GLY A 228 -2.04 -13.99 -6.96
C GLY A 228 -0.57 -14.00 -7.40
N PRO A 229 0.24 -15.04 -7.11
CA PRO A 229 1.63 -15.11 -7.58
C PRO A 229 1.77 -15.18 -9.11
N VAL A 230 0.87 -15.91 -9.78
CA VAL A 230 0.84 -16.01 -11.25
C VAL A 230 0.40 -14.67 -11.84
N PHE A 231 -0.62 -14.05 -11.26
CA PHE A 231 -1.07 -12.71 -11.65
C PHE A 231 0.03 -11.66 -11.46
N SER A 232 0.78 -11.71 -10.36
CA SER A 232 1.94 -10.84 -10.11
C SER A 232 3.03 -11.02 -11.17
N THR A 233 3.25 -12.25 -11.64
CA THR A 233 4.17 -12.52 -12.76
C THR A 233 3.69 -11.85 -14.06
N ALA A 234 2.41 -11.98 -14.39
CA ALA A 234 1.83 -11.33 -15.57
C ALA A 234 1.93 -9.80 -15.49
N VAL A 235 1.65 -9.21 -14.33
CA VAL A 235 1.82 -7.77 -14.08
C VAL A 235 3.29 -7.36 -14.20
N GLY A 236 4.22 -8.16 -13.70
CA GLY A 236 5.66 -7.92 -13.84
C GLY A 236 6.11 -7.88 -15.29
N LEU A 237 5.66 -8.84 -16.11
CA LEU A 237 5.93 -8.86 -17.55
C LEU A 237 5.32 -7.63 -18.24
N ALA A 238 4.10 -7.24 -17.88
CA ALA A 238 3.48 -6.03 -18.41
C ALA A 238 4.31 -4.77 -18.11
N PHE A 239 4.86 -4.64 -16.90
CA PHE A 239 5.76 -3.52 -16.59
C PHE A 239 7.08 -3.56 -17.35
N LEU A 240 7.65 -4.74 -17.63
CA LEU A 240 8.84 -4.83 -18.47
C LEU A 240 8.57 -4.39 -19.91
N VAL A 241 7.38 -4.71 -20.44
CA VAL A 241 6.94 -4.20 -21.76
C VAL A 241 6.79 -2.68 -21.71
N LEU A 242 6.10 -2.14 -20.69
CA LEU A 242 5.95 -0.69 -20.51
C LEU A 242 7.31 0.01 -20.36
N ALA A 243 8.28 -0.62 -19.69
CA ALA A 243 9.64 -0.10 -19.60
C ALA A 243 10.26 0.06 -21.00
N GLY A 244 10.18 -0.97 -21.86
CA GLY A 244 10.69 -0.90 -23.23
C GLY A 244 10.01 0.16 -24.10
N LEU A 245 8.72 0.43 -23.87
CA LEU A 245 7.94 1.42 -24.63
C LEU A 245 8.16 2.86 -24.14
N ALA A 246 8.41 3.06 -22.84
CA ALA A 246 8.50 4.37 -22.19
C ALA A 246 9.43 5.39 -22.88
N PRO A 247 10.64 5.01 -23.38
CA PRO A 247 11.51 5.95 -24.10
C PRO A 247 10.92 6.56 -25.37
N SER A 248 9.92 5.91 -25.96
CA SER A 248 9.33 6.25 -27.27
C SER A 248 7.91 6.80 -27.20
N GLN A 249 7.23 6.70 -26.06
CA GLN A 249 5.81 7.01 -25.92
C GLN A 249 5.55 7.89 -24.70
N GLY A 250 5.64 9.21 -24.88
CA GLY A 250 5.44 10.22 -23.82
C GLY A 250 4.08 10.11 -23.11
N TRP A 251 3.02 9.78 -23.85
CA TRP A 251 1.66 9.59 -23.31
C TRP A 251 1.54 8.48 -22.24
N LEU A 252 2.52 7.57 -22.15
CA LEU A 252 2.60 6.57 -21.08
C LEU A 252 3.06 7.16 -19.74
N LEU A 253 3.57 8.39 -19.75
CA LEU A 253 4.26 9.05 -18.65
C LEU A 253 3.58 10.37 -18.24
N PRO A 254 2.24 10.40 -18.03
CA PRO A 254 1.51 11.65 -17.78
C PRO A 254 1.96 12.37 -16.51
N GLY A 255 2.63 11.70 -15.57
CA GLY A 255 3.22 12.31 -14.36
C GLY A 255 4.61 12.92 -14.57
N LEU A 256 5.17 12.84 -15.78
CA LEU A 256 6.50 13.38 -16.12
C LEU A 256 6.43 14.40 -17.25
N GLU A 257 5.24 14.65 -17.79
CA GLU A 257 4.99 15.74 -18.72
C GLU A 257 4.55 16.98 -17.93
N PRO A 258 5.14 18.16 -18.18
CA PRO A 258 4.60 19.42 -17.66
C PRO A 258 3.19 19.63 -18.20
N SER A 259 2.25 20.03 -17.34
CA SER A 259 0.89 20.40 -17.77
C SER A 259 0.97 21.57 -18.77
N ASP A 260 0.42 21.41 -19.98
CA ASP A 260 0.20 22.51 -20.94
C ASP A 260 -0.87 23.53 -20.48
N ALA A 261 -1.34 23.42 -19.22
CA ALA A 261 -2.39 24.29 -18.69
C ALA A 261 -1.80 25.69 -18.38
N PRO A 262 -2.30 26.77 -19.00
CA PRO A 262 -1.88 28.11 -18.62
C PRO A 262 -2.25 28.35 -17.15
N MET A 263 -1.26 28.72 -16.33
CA MET A 263 -1.52 29.19 -14.97
C MET A 263 -2.49 30.38 -15.05
N PRO A 264 -3.67 30.34 -14.41
CA PRO A 264 -4.47 31.54 -14.25
C PRO A 264 -3.66 32.52 -13.39
N MET A 265 -3.30 33.66 -13.99
CA MET A 265 -2.71 34.78 -13.26
C MET A 265 -3.75 35.29 -12.26
N HIS A 266 -3.54 35.00 -10.97
CA HIS A 266 -4.22 35.65 -9.86
C HIS A 266 -3.19 36.33 -8.96
#